data_AF-A0A946EC13-F1
#
_entry.id   AF-A0A946EC13-F1
#
_cell.length_a   1.000
_cell.length_b   1.000
_cell.length_c   1.000
_cell.angle_alpha   90.00
_cell.angle_beta   90.00
_cell.angle_gamma   90.00
#
_symmetry.space_group_name_H-M   'P 1'
#
loop_
_entity.id
_entity.type
_entity.pdbx_description
1 polymer ?
#
loop_
_entity_poly.entity_id
_entity_poly.type
_entity_poly.pdbx_seq_one_letter_code
_entity_poly.pdbx_strand_id
1 'polypeptide(L)'
;MRPPNCSLHFQRTGGYNADEIPGSDQMAKLGEFDISHDLSMISGARPDIVLYGCTSATFTHGTDFDRNLAKSIKLGSGAMSLTAAGSIAEALQALDVQRIGFSSPYVASVNEQAVAFLKQNGVETVKCAYVGFDLGCHGQGEMSTDQVYELALKADDPNAEAIVLSCTDMRSVEVIERVEAATGKPVVTSNQAMVFCLCKRLSIPPYQGLPGRLFSHL
;
A
#
# COMPACT_ATOMS: atom_id res chain seq x y z
N MET A 1 -3.85 -13.30 1.03
CA MET A 1 -4.38 -13.06 2.39
C MET A 1 -5.89 -12.78 2.36
N ARG A 2 -6.72 -13.71 1.86
CA ARG A 2 -8.18 -13.55 1.88
C ARG A 2 -8.72 -13.97 3.25
N PRO A 3 -9.49 -13.12 3.96
CA PRO A 3 -10.07 -13.54 5.23
C PRO A 3 -11.06 -14.71 5.07
N PRO A 4 -11.23 -15.56 6.10
CA PRO A 4 -12.21 -16.63 6.10
C PRO A 4 -13.61 -16.10 5.78
N ASN A 5 -14.40 -16.88 5.04
CA ASN A 5 -15.79 -16.53 4.66
C ASN A 5 -15.97 -15.24 3.84
N CYS A 6 -14.89 -14.60 3.37
CA CYS A 6 -14.99 -13.45 2.46
C CYS A 6 -14.88 -13.87 1.00
N SER A 7 -15.55 -13.16 0.09
CA SER A 7 -15.27 -13.22 -1.36
C SER A 7 -14.48 -11.98 -1.79
N LEU A 8 -13.67 -12.09 -2.84
CA LEU A 8 -12.91 -10.97 -3.39
C LEU A 8 -13.38 -10.72 -4.82
N HIS A 9 -13.70 -9.47 -5.13
CA HIS A 9 -14.15 -9.02 -6.44
C HIS A 9 -13.21 -7.89 -6.89
N PHE A 10 -12.86 -7.87 -8.17
CA PHE A 10 -11.87 -6.95 -8.71
C PHE A 10 -12.46 -6.18 -9.89
N GLN A 11 -12.27 -4.86 -9.87
CA GLN A 11 -12.52 -3.97 -10.99
C GLN A 11 -11.20 -3.25 -11.31
N ARG A 12 -10.81 -3.25 -12.58
CA ARG A 12 -9.63 -2.50 -13.03
C ARG A 12 -10.02 -1.03 -13.25
N THR A 13 -9.10 -0.13 -12.95
CA THR A 13 -9.21 1.31 -13.23
C THR A 13 -8.24 1.71 -14.33
N GLY A 14 -8.64 2.68 -15.15
CA GLY A 14 -7.82 3.28 -16.19
C GLY A 14 -7.10 4.54 -15.72
N GLY A 15 -6.68 5.38 -16.67
CA GLY A 15 -6.10 6.70 -16.38
C GLY A 15 -4.57 6.78 -16.47
N TYR A 16 -3.91 5.69 -16.88
CA TYR A 16 -2.46 5.64 -17.09
C TYR A 16 -2.10 4.85 -18.35
N ASN A 17 -0.89 5.07 -18.87
CA ASN A 17 -0.31 4.32 -19.97
C ASN A 17 0.57 3.19 -19.44
N ALA A 18 0.21 1.94 -19.75
CA ALA A 18 0.93 0.75 -19.28
C ALA A 18 2.31 0.59 -19.93
N ASP A 19 2.53 1.19 -21.10
CA ASP A 19 3.81 1.14 -21.84
C ASP A 19 4.79 2.23 -21.38
N GLU A 20 4.36 3.13 -20.48
CA GLU A 20 5.20 4.18 -19.91
C GLU A 20 5.67 3.83 -18.50
N ILE A 21 6.77 4.47 -18.09
CA ILE A 21 7.21 4.44 -16.70
C ILE A 21 6.16 5.15 -15.84
N PRO A 22 5.66 4.53 -14.75
CA PRO A 22 4.64 5.10 -13.88
C PRO A 22 5.26 6.17 -12.94
N GLY A 23 5.70 7.28 -13.54
CA GLY A 23 6.19 8.47 -12.85
C GLY A 23 5.05 9.32 -12.27
N SER A 24 5.44 10.43 -11.63
CA SER A 24 4.49 11.30 -10.92
C SER A 24 3.33 11.80 -11.78
N ASP A 25 3.56 12.16 -13.04
CA ASP A 25 2.50 12.63 -13.94
C ASP A 25 1.48 11.54 -14.29
N GLN A 26 1.95 10.31 -14.57
CA GLN A 26 1.08 9.15 -14.84
C GLN A 26 0.26 8.79 -13.60
N MET A 27 0.88 8.83 -12.41
CA MET A 27 0.21 8.53 -11.15
C MET A 27 -0.78 9.63 -10.73
N ALA A 28 -0.48 10.89 -11.06
CA ALA A 28 -1.43 11.98 -10.86
C ALA A 28 -2.68 11.79 -11.72
N LYS A 29 -2.51 11.51 -13.03
CA LYS A 29 -3.63 11.20 -13.94
C LYS A 29 -4.47 10.00 -13.47
N LEU A 30 -3.81 8.96 -12.96
CA LEU A 30 -4.48 7.79 -12.38
C LEU A 30 -5.32 8.15 -11.15
N GLY A 31 -4.80 9.03 -10.28
CA GLY A 31 -5.53 9.50 -9.11
C GLY A 31 -6.77 10.32 -9.48
N GLU A 32 -6.64 11.21 -10.46
CA GLU A 32 -7.73 12.09 -10.92
C GLU A 32 -8.71 11.39 -11.88
N PHE A 33 -8.46 10.14 -12.25
CA PHE A 33 -9.30 9.39 -13.15
C PHE A 33 -10.73 9.25 -12.60
N ASP A 34 -11.72 9.45 -13.46
CA ASP A 34 -13.12 9.26 -13.09
C ASP A 34 -13.44 7.78 -12.90
N ILE A 35 -13.48 7.35 -11.65
CA ILE A 35 -13.80 5.99 -11.25
C ILE A 35 -15.31 5.72 -11.16
N SER A 36 -16.20 6.62 -11.59
CA SER A 36 -17.65 6.44 -11.44
C SER A 36 -18.16 5.18 -12.15
N HIS A 37 -17.63 4.88 -13.34
CA HIS A 37 -17.95 3.63 -14.04
C HIS A 37 -17.45 2.41 -13.26
N ASP A 38 -16.22 2.44 -12.77
CA ASP A 38 -15.62 1.34 -12.02
C ASP A 38 -16.38 1.05 -10.73
N LEU A 39 -16.80 2.11 -10.02
CA LEU A 39 -17.64 2.00 -8.83
C LEU A 39 -19.01 1.41 -9.17
N SER A 40 -19.63 1.80 -10.28
CA SER A 40 -20.89 1.18 -10.73
C SER A 40 -20.72 -0.32 -10.99
N MET A 41 -19.62 -0.74 -11.62
CA MET A 41 -19.35 -2.14 -11.94
C MET A 41 -19.13 -2.97 -10.68
N ILE A 42 -18.26 -2.53 -9.77
CA ILE A 42 -17.94 -3.28 -8.54
C ILE A 42 -19.14 -3.31 -7.57
N SER A 43 -19.99 -2.29 -7.57
CA SER A 43 -21.19 -2.23 -6.72
C SER A 43 -22.23 -3.29 -7.06
N GLY A 44 -22.19 -3.86 -8.27
CA GLY A 44 -23.02 -5.02 -8.63
C GLY A 44 -22.80 -6.22 -7.71
N ALA A 45 -21.61 -6.35 -7.12
CA ALA A 45 -21.30 -7.40 -6.14
C ALA A 45 -21.86 -7.11 -4.73
N ARG A 46 -22.33 -5.88 -4.47
CA ARG A 46 -22.75 -5.37 -3.15
C ARG A 46 -21.67 -5.61 -2.06
N PRO A 47 -20.45 -5.07 -2.25
CA PRO A 47 -19.36 -5.30 -1.31
C PRO A 47 -19.61 -4.63 0.06
N ASP A 48 -19.16 -5.26 1.14
CA ASP A 48 -19.12 -4.62 2.47
C ASP A 48 -18.06 -3.51 2.54
N ILE A 49 -16.97 -3.69 1.79
CA ILE A 49 -15.82 -2.79 1.75
C ILE A 49 -15.14 -2.81 0.37
N VAL A 50 -14.72 -1.63 -0.10
CA VAL A 50 -13.96 -1.42 -1.34
C VAL A 50 -12.55 -0.96 -0.98
N LEU A 51 -11.55 -1.62 -1.57
CA LEU A 51 -10.13 -1.29 -1.41
C LEU A 51 -9.61 -0.63 -2.68
N TYR A 52 -9.10 0.59 -2.59
CA TYR A 52 -8.40 1.25 -3.70
C TYR A 52 -6.95 0.77 -3.75
N GLY A 53 -6.68 -0.12 -4.69
CA GLY A 53 -5.44 -0.90 -4.78
C GLY A 53 -4.26 -0.22 -5.48
N CYS A 54 -4.14 1.11 -5.44
CA CYS A 54 -2.96 1.84 -5.92
C CYS A 54 -2.41 2.72 -4.80
N THR A 55 -1.13 2.57 -4.46
CA THR A 55 -0.48 3.38 -3.40
C THR A 55 0.07 4.69 -3.96
N SER A 56 0.73 4.64 -5.12
CA SER A 56 1.43 5.77 -5.73
C SER A 56 0.50 6.90 -6.20
N ALA A 57 -0.66 6.57 -6.77
CA ALA A 57 -1.66 7.56 -7.22
C ALA A 57 -2.18 8.45 -6.08
N THR A 58 -2.15 7.93 -4.85
CA THR A 58 -2.58 8.69 -3.68
C THR A 58 -1.44 9.54 -3.11
N PHE A 59 -0.20 9.05 -3.15
CA PHE A 59 0.96 9.82 -2.70
C PHE A 59 1.16 11.12 -3.48
N THR A 60 0.88 11.13 -4.78
CA THR A 60 1.09 12.31 -5.64
C THR A 60 0.24 13.52 -5.28
N HIS A 61 -0.85 13.34 -4.53
CA HIS A 61 -1.80 14.39 -4.18
C HIS A 61 -1.92 14.65 -2.67
N GLY A 62 -1.22 13.86 -1.84
CA GLY A 62 -1.15 14.05 -0.40
C GLY A 62 -2.36 13.54 0.40
N THR A 63 -2.36 13.84 1.71
CA THR A 63 -3.28 13.22 2.68
C THR A 63 -4.74 13.65 2.52
N ASP A 64 -5.00 14.91 2.12
CA ASP A 64 -6.37 15.38 1.87
C ASP A 64 -7.01 14.67 0.70
N PHE A 65 -6.23 14.43 -0.36
CA PHE A 65 -6.69 13.67 -1.51
C PHE A 65 -7.04 12.23 -1.14
N ASP A 66 -6.18 11.53 -0.39
CA ASP A 66 -6.46 10.17 0.12
C ASP A 66 -7.82 10.08 0.82
N ARG A 67 -8.05 11.01 1.76
CA ARG A 67 -9.32 11.08 2.51
C ARG A 67 -10.52 11.38 1.61
N ASN A 68 -10.34 12.27 0.64
CA ASN A 68 -11.42 12.64 -0.29
C ASN A 68 -11.73 11.50 -1.26
N LEU A 69 -10.71 10.81 -1.79
CA LEU A 69 -10.87 9.64 -2.64
C LEU A 69 -11.62 8.52 -1.89
N ALA A 70 -11.24 8.22 -0.66
CA ALA A 70 -11.97 7.25 0.17
C ALA A 70 -13.44 7.65 0.33
N LYS A 71 -13.73 8.92 0.68
CA LYS A 71 -15.11 9.42 0.77
C LYS A 71 -15.89 9.26 -0.54
N SER A 72 -15.27 9.59 -1.68
CA SER A 72 -15.89 9.45 -3.00
C SER A 72 -16.18 7.99 -3.34
N ILE A 73 -15.27 7.06 -3.05
CA ILE A 73 -15.49 5.62 -3.22
C ILE A 73 -16.65 5.15 -2.36
N LYS A 74 -16.69 5.55 -1.09
CA LYS A 74 -17.80 5.22 -0.19
C LYS A 74 -19.14 5.75 -0.71
N LEU A 75 -19.17 7.00 -1.19
CA LEU A 75 -20.38 7.60 -1.75
C LEU A 75 -20.85 6.87 -3.02
N GLY A 76 -19.92 6.58 -3.94
CA GLY A 76 -20.23 5.96 -5.23
C GLY A 76 -20.55 4.46 -5.16
N SER A 77 -20.06 3.75 -4.13
CA SER A 77 -20.31 2.31 -3.95
C SER A 77 -21.34 1.96 -2.88
N GLY A 78 -21.60 2.85 -1.93
CA GLY A 78 -22.39 2.56 -0.74
C GLY A 78 -21.67 1.67 0.30
N ALA A 79 -20.44 1.24 0.03
CA ALA A 79 -19.64 0.38 0.90
C ALA A 79 -18.66 1.19 1.76
N MET A 80 -18.06 0.55 2.78
CA MET A 80 -16.87 1.12 3.41
C MET A 80 -15.72 1.23 2.39
N SER A 81 -14.77 2.12 2.62
CA SER A 81 -13.69 2.39 1.67
C SER A 81 -12.35 2.47 2.38
N LEU A 82 -11.32 1.86 1.82
CA LEU A 82 -9.92 2.03 2.24
C LEU A 82 -9.04 2.26 1.02
N THR A 83 -8.00 3.06 1.18
CA THR A 83 -6.94 3.26 0.19
C THR A 83 -5.67 2.55 0.64
N ALA A 84 -4.82 2.14 -0.29
CA ALA A 84 -3.54 1.53 0.06
C ALA A 84 -2.65 2.47 0.88
N ALA A 85 -2.54 3.75 0.49
CA ALA A 85 -1.72 4.74 1.19
C ALA A 85 -2.24 5.04 2.62
N GLY A 86 -3.55 5.32 2.75
CA GLY A 86 -4.20 5.50 4.05
C GLY A 86 -4.08 4.27 4.95
N SER A 87 -4.14 3.06 4.38
CA SER A 87 -3.98 1.82 5.15
C SER A 87 -2.55 1.65 5.69
N ILE A 88 -1.52 2.05 4.95
CA ILE A 88 -0.13 2.06 5.46
C ILE A 88 -0.02 3.02 6.65
N ALA A 89 -0.54 4.25 6.52
CA ALA A 89 -0.49 5.23 7.61
C ALA A 89 -1.21 4.71 8.87
N GLU A 90 -2.39 4.09 8.72
CA GLU A 90 -3.11 3.51 9.84
C GLU A 90 -2.40 2.29 10.45
N ALA A 91 -1.80 1.43 9.64
CA ALA A 91 -1.03 0.28 10.12
C ALA A 91 0.16 0.74 10.97
N LEU A 92 0.88 1.78 10.54
CA LEU A 92 1.99 2.36 11.29
C LEU A 92 1.52 2.99 12.61
N GLN A 93 0.37 3.66 12.61
CA GLN A 93 -0.24 4.17 13.84
C GLN A 93 -0.64 3.05 14.82
N ALA A 94 -1.16 1.93 14.32
CA ALA A 94 -1.51 0.78 15.15
C ALA A 94 -0.28 0.10 15.80
N LEU A 95 0.89 0.25 15.17
CA LEU A 95 2.18 -0.20 15.70
C LEU A 95 2.86 0.82 16.61
N ASP A 96 2.30 2.03 16.77
CA ASP A 96 2.92 3.17 17.46
C ASP A 96 4.32 3.53 16.91
N VAL A 97 4.47 3.46 15.58
CA VAL A 97 5.73 3.72 14.86
C VAL A 97 5.80 5.14 14.34
N GLN A 98 6.91 5.83 14.58
CA GLN A 98 7.16 7.21 14.14
C GLN A 98 8.33 7.33 13.18
N ARG A 99 9.27 6.37 13.15
CA ARG A 99 10.43 6.36 12.26
C ARG A 99 10.50 5.05 11.48
N ILE A 100 10.64 5.15 10.16
CA ILE A 100 10.64 3.98 9.27
C ILE A 100 11.82 3.96 8.30
N GLY A 101 12.22 2.75 7.94
CA GLY A 101 12.90 2.47 6.69
C GLY A 101 11.85 2.27 5.60
N PHE A 102 11.91 3.03 4.52
CA PHE A 102 10.97 2.95 3.41
C PHE A 102 11.64 2.35 2.18
N SER A 103 10.96 1.41 1.52
CA SER A 103 11.41 0.79 0.29
C SER A 103 10.28 0.65 -0.71
N SER A 104 10.58 0.92 -1.98
CA SER A 104 9.63 0.80 -3.07
C SER A 104 10.32 0.54 -4.43
N PRO A 105 9.58 0.07 -5.45
CA PRO A 105 10.05 -0.02 -6.82
C PRO A 105 9.84 1.28 -7.62
N TYR A 106 9.43 2.38 -6.96
CA TYR A 106 9.05 3.61 -7.64
C TYR A 106 10.24 4.40 -8.14
N VAL A 107 9.98 5.27 -9.12
CA VAL A 107 10.91 6.33 -9.52
C VAL A 107 11.12 7.33 -8.37
N ALA A 108 12.24 8.07 -8.43
CA ALA A 108 12.64 9.02 -7.39
C ALA A 108 11.54 10.03 -7.02
N SER A 109 10.85 10.63 -8.00
CA SER A 109 9.83 11.64 -7.77
C SER A 109 8.62 11.10 -6.97
N VAL A 110 8.23 9.85 -7.22
CA VAL A 110 7.13 9.19 -6.50
C VAL A 110 7.58 8.79 -5.08
N ASN A 111 8.85 8.42 -4.88
CA ASN A 111 9.40 8.20 -3.55
C ASN A 111 9.40 9.48 -2.69
N GLU A 112 9.80 10.62 -3.26
CA GLU A 112 9.76 11.91 -2.57
C GLU A 112 8.32 12.26 -2.12
N GLN A 113 7.33 12.02 -2.99
CA GLN A 113 5.91 12.20 -2.68
C GLN A 113 5.44 11.24 -1.59
N ALA A 114 5.86 9.97 -1.61
CA ALA A 114 5.54 9.00 -0.58
C ALA A 114 6.11 9.40 0.80
N VAL A 115 7.36 9.85 0.85
CA VAL A 115 8.00 10.35 2.07
C VAL A 115 7.28 11.59 2.60
N ALA A 116 6.89 12.52 1.72
CA ALA A 116 6.12 13.69 2.10
C ALA A 116 4.74 13.32 2.67
N PHE A 117 4.04 12.36 2.05
CA PHE A 117 2.76 11.85 2.54
C PHE A 117 2.89 11.22 3.93
N LEU A 118 3.89 10.35 4.13
CA LEU A 118 4.10 9.68 5.42
C LEU A 118 4.45 10.70 6.52
N LYS A 119 5.26 11.70 6.19
CA LYS A 119 5.58 12.82 7.09
C LYS A 119 4.34 13.62 7.49
N GLN A 120 3.43 13.89 6.56
CA GLN A 120 2.13 14.55 6.85
C GLN A 120 1.25 13.71 7.80
N ASN A 121 1.43 12.38 7.80
CA ASN A 121 0.74 11.45 8.70
C ASN A 121 1.52 11.15 9.99
N GLY A 122 2.56 11.94 10.29
CA GLY A 122 3.32 11.84 11.54
C GLY A 122 4.43 10.78 11.55
N VAL A 123 4.78 10.23 10.39
CA VAL A 123 5.83 9.22 10.26
C VAL A 123 7.02 9.76 9.48
N GLU A 124 8.18 9.80 10.11
CA GLU A 124 9.45 10.16 9.51
C GLU A 124 10.09 8.97 8.78
N THR A 125 10.53 9.19 7.54
CA THR A 125 11.35 8.21 6.81
C THR A 125 12.82 8.50 7.07
N VAL A 126 13.49 7.65 7.86
CA VAL A 126 14.93 7.83 8.19
C VAL A 126 15.85 7.30 7.11
N LYS A 127 15.36 6.36 6.29
CA LYS A 127 16.08 5.80 5.16
C LYS A 127 15.11 5.41 4.05
N CYS A 128 15.41 5.79 2.82
CA CYS A 128 14.62 5.45 1.64
C CYS A 128 15.47 4.63 0.66
N ALA A 129 15.01 3.43 0.31
CA ALA A 129 15.67 2.54 -0.64
C ALA A 129 14.84 2.36 -1.91
N TYR A 130 15.53 2.31 -3.04
CA TYR A 130 14.95 2.13 -4.37
C TYR A 130 15.75 1.06 -5.15
N VAL A 131 15.16 0.56 -6.23
CA VAL A 131 15.72 -0.55 -7.03
C VAL A 131 17.07 -0.19 -7.68
N GLY A 132 17.27 1.10 -7.99
CA GLY A 132 18.50 1.64 -8.59
C GLY A 132 18.36 2.04 -10.07
N PHE A 133 17.22 1.72 -10.68
CA PHE A 133 16.81 2.11 -12.03
C PHE A 133 15.28 2.16 -12.10
N ASP A 134 14.75 2.82 -13.12
CA ASP A 134 13.31 2.97 -13.27
C ASP A 134 12.68 1.69 -13.85
N LEU A 135 11.64 1.20 -13.19
CA LEU A 135 10.85 0.07 -13.64
C LEU A 135 9.61 0.56 -14.39
N GLY A 136 9.30 -0.07 -15.51
CA GLY A 136 8.00 0.10 -16.20
C GLY A 136 6.85 -0.50 -15.37
N CYS A 137 5.62 -0.37 -15.88
CA CYS A 137 4.42 -0.84 -15.17
C CYS A 137 4.48 -2.35 -14.82
N HIS A 138 5.01 -3.20 -15.70
CA HIS A 138 5.15 -4.64 -15.44
C HIS A 138 6.36 -4.99 -14.55
N GLY A 139 7.43 -4.21 -14.63
CA GLY A 139 8.69 -4.52 -13.96
C GLY A 139 8.58 -4.55 -12.43
N GLN A 140 7.61 -3.83 -11.85
CA GLN A 140 7.37 -3.81 -10.40
C GLN A 140 6.86 -5.16 -9.88
N GLY A 141 5.90 -5.78 -10.59
CA GLY A 141 5.36 -7.10 -10.27
C GLY A 141 6.26 -8.27 -10.68
N GLU A 142 7.18 -8.05 -11.62
CA GLU A 142 8.15 -9.05 -12.07
C GLU A 142 9.35 -9.23 -11.13
N MET A 143 9.53 -8.33 -10.16
CA MET A 143 10.57 -8.47 -9.14
C MET A 143 10.45 -9.81 -8.41
N SER A 144 11.57 -10.53 -8.31
CA SER A 144 11.63 -11.76 -7.52
C SER A 144 11.54 -11.45 -6.02
N THR A 145 11.08 -12.41 -5.23
CA THR A 145 11.03 -12.28 -3.77
C THR A 145 12.41 -12.00 -3.16
N ASP A 146 13.49 -12.49 -3.76
CA ASP A 146 14.84 -12.18 -3.30
C ASP A 146 15.23 -10.72 -3.61
N GLN A 147 14.88 -10.20 -4.80
CA GLN A 147 15.08 -8.78 -5.11
C GLN A 147 14.30 -7.87 -4.14
N VAL A 148 13.06 -8.24 -3.81
CA VAL A 148 12.24 -7.49 -2.84
C VAL A 148 12.82 -7.57 -1.43
N TYR A 149 13.31 -8.75 -1.01
CA TYR A 149 13.99 -8.93 0.27
C TYR A 149 15.25 -8.06 0.38
N GLU A 150 16.13 -8.09 -0.63
CA GLU A 150 17.34 -7.25 -0.66
C GLU A 150 17.00 -5.75 -0.67
N LEU A 151 15.93 -5.36 -1.38
CA LEU A 151 15.44 -3.99 -1.36
C LEU A 151 14.95 -3.56 0.04
N ALA A 152 14.28 -4.45 0.77
CA ALA A 152 13.86 -4.21 2.16
C ALA A 152 15.08 -4.01 3.09
N LEU A 153 16.11 -4.86 2.97
CA LEU A 153 17.33 -4.74 3.76
C LEU A 153 18.09 -3.44 3.48
N LYS A 154 18.05 -2.93 2.23
CA LYS A 154 18.63 -1.62 1.90
C LYS A 154 17.93 -0.49 2.66
N ALA A 155 16.64 -0.60 2.98
CA ALA A 155 15.91 0.38 3.77
C ALA A 155 16.15 0.26 5.28
N ASP A 156 16.83 -0.79 5.75
CA ASP A 156 17.10 -0.97 7.17
C ASP A 156 18.09 0.09 7.71
N ASP A 157 17.74 0.67 8.86
CA ASP A 157 18.52 1.69 9.56
C ASP A 157 18.37 1.52 11.08
N PRO A 158 19.43 1.64 11.90
CA PRO A 158 19.33 1.53 13.35
C PRO A 158 18.26 2.42 14.01
N ASN A 159 17.92 3.56 13.39
CA ASN A 159 16.91 4.50 13.91
C ASN A 159 15.48 4.18 13.45
N ALA A 160 15.31 3.27 12.49
CA ALA A 160 14.01 2.81 12.01
C ALA A 160 13.37 1.83 13.00
N GLU A 161 12.08 2.03 13.29
CA GLU A 161 11.26 1.19 14.16
C GLU A 161 10.47 0.14 13.36
N ALA A 162 10.21 0.39 12.07
CA ALA A 162 9.60 -0.55 11.14
C ALA A 162 10.18 -0.42 9.72
N ILE A 163 9.98 -1.45 8.90
CA ILE A 163 10.30 -1.44 7.48
C ILE A 163 9.00 -1.41 6.67
N VAL A 164 8.88 -0.42 5.77
CA VAL A 164 7.76 -0.27 4.85
C VAL A 164 8.16 -0.73 3.46
N LEU A 165 7.40 -1.68 2.90
CA LEU A 165 7.48 -2.16 1.51
C LEU A 165 6.26 -1.66 0.74
N SER A 166 6.40 -0.52 0.07
CA SER A 166 5.29 0.15 -0.61
C SER A 166 5.25 -0.22 -2.08
N CYS A 167 4.22 -0.98 -2.47
CA CYS A 167 3.66 -1.13 -3.81
C CYS A 167 2.65 -2.28 -3.76
N THR A 168 1.50 -2.09 -4.42
CA THR A 168 0.46 -3.13 -4.50
C THR A 168 0.78 -4.21 -5.54
N ASP A 169 1.60 -3.88 -6.54
CA ASP A 169 2.04 -4.82 -7.59
C ASP A 169 3.31 -5.59 -7.18
N MET A 170 4.15 -5.02 -6.32
CA MET A 170 5.35 -5.68 -5.79
C MET A 170 4.99 -6.82 -4.84
N ARG A 171 5.52 -8.03 -5.11
CA ARG A 171 5.31 -9.27 -4.35
C ARG A 171 6.01 -9.29 -2.99
N SER A 172 5.54 -8.40 -2.11
CA SER A 172 6.13 -8.11 -0.81
C SER A 172 5.62 -9.01 0.32
N VAL A 173 4.49 -9.68 0.14
CA VAL A 173 3.84 -10.45 1.21
C VAL A 173 4.66 -11.68 1.59
N GLU A 174 5.24 -12.35 0.60
CA GLU A 174 6.03 -13.57 0.78
C GLU A 174 7.37 -13.33 1.50
N VAL A 175 7.82 -12.08 1.60
CA VAL A 175 9.13 -11.74 2.22
C VAL A 175 9.01 -11.19 3.64
N ILE A 176 7.80 -10.87 4.10
CA ILE A 176 7.54 -10.20 5.38
C ILE A 176 8.31 -10.86 6.53
N GLU A 177 8.08 -12.16 6.77
CA GLU A 177 8.67 -12.87 7.91
C GLU A 177 10.20 -13.00 7.78
N ARG A 178 10.73 -13.15 6.56
CA ARG A 178 12.18 -13.15 6.30
C ARG A 178 12.81 -11.82 6.68
N VAL A 179 12.19 -10.70 6.31
CA VAL A 179 12.69 -9.36 6.63
C VAL A 179 12.57 -9.07 8.13
N GLU A 180 11.46 -9.44 8.77
CA GLU A 180 11.29 -9.28 10.21
C GLU A 180 12.30 -10.11 11.01
N ALA A 181 12.62 -11.32 10.55
CA ALA A 181 13.64 -12.17 11.16
C ALA A 181 15.06 -11.59 11.01
N ALA A 182 15.38 -11.03 9.85
CA ALA A 182 16.70 -10.45 9.57
C ALA A 182 16.95 -9.11 10.28
N THR A 183 15.92 -8.26 10.36
CA THR A 183 16.05 -6.88 10.89
C THR A 183 15.61 -6.76 12.36
N GLY A 184 14.84 -7.73 12.86
CA GLY A 184 14.21 -7.66 14.17
C GLY A 184 13.03 -6.67 14.25
N LYS A 185 12.68 -5.99 13.16
CA LYS A 185 11.67 -4.91 13.09
C LYS A 185 10.39 -5.40 12.43
N PRO A 186 9.20 -4.92 12.85
CA PRO A 186 7.95 -5.19 12.14
C PRO A 186 8.00 -4.67 10.70
N VAL A 187 7.33 -5.40 9.81
CA VAL A 187 7.20 -5.03 8.39
C VAL A 187 5.75 -4.64 8.09
N VAL A 188 5.58 -3.59 7.28
CA VAL A 188 4.30 -3.11 6.77
C VAL A 188 4.36 -3.06 5.24
N THR A 189 3.48 -3.78 4.55
CA THR A 189 3.35 -3.71 3.08
C THR A 189 2.01 -3.10 2.65
N SER A 190 1.93 -2.53 1.44
CA SER A 190 0.66 -1.96 0.92
C SER A 190 -0.50 -2.96 1.00
N ASN A 191 -0.27 -4.20 0.54
CA ASN A 191 -1.30 -5.24 0.48
C ASN A 191 -1.66 -5.78 1.88
N GLN A 192 -0.65 -5.98 2.74
CA GLN A 192 -0.85 -6.45 4.10
C GLN A 192 -1.61 -5.41 4.94
N ALA A 193 -1.26 -4.12 4.80
CA ALA A 193 -1.89 -3.02 5.53
C ALA A 193 -3.37 -2.86 5.17
N MET A 194 -3.74 -2.97 3.88
CA MET A 194 -5.14 -2.95 3.47
C MET A 194 -5.94 -4.10 4.10
N VAL A 195 -5.37 -5.31 4.13
CA VAL A 195 -6.03 -6.47 4.76
C VAL A 195 -6.14 -6.29 6.27
N PHE A 196 -5.11 -5.76 6.93
CA PHE A 196 -5.13 -5.43 8.36
C PHE A 196 -6.26 -4.44 8.67
N CYS A 197 -6.32 -3.32 7.94
CA CYS A 197 -7.37 -2.32 8.11
C CYS A 197 -8.74 -2.93 7.82
N LEU A 198 -8.90 -3.69 6.75
CA LEU A 198 -10.15 -4.40 6.44
C LEU A 198 -10.61 -5.27 7.61
N CYS A 199 -9.71 -6.09 8.17
CA CYS A 199 -10.04 -6.96 9.31
C CYS A 199 -10.49 -6.14 10.52
N LYS A 200 -9.77 -5.05 10.83
CA LYS A 200 -10.13 -4.11 11.90
C LYS A 200 -11.51 -3.47 11.69
N ARG A 201 -11.83 -3.01 10.48
CA ARG A 201 -13.14 -2.38 10.16
C ARG A 201 -14.29 -3.39 10.23
N LEU A 202 -14.07 -4.61 9.77
CA LEU A 202 -15.08 -5.67 9.76
C LEU A 202 -15.11 -6.49 11.05
N SER A 203 -14.31 -6.13 12.06
CA SER A 203 -14.17 -6.90 13.31
C SER A 203 -13.85 -8.38 13.06
N ILE A 204 -13.04 -8.66 12.05
CA ILE A 204 -12.58 -10.02 11.73
C ILE A 204 -11.38 -10.32 12.64
N PRO A 205 -11.45 -11.36 13.49
CA PRO A 205 -10.34 -11.72 14.36
C PRO A 205 -9.14 -12.26 13.55
N PRO A 206 -7.93 -12.25 14.13
CA PRO A 206 -6.78 -12.93 13.55
C PRO A 206 -7.10 -14.38 13.15
N TYR A 207 -6.57 -14.81 12.01
CA TYR A 207 -6.76 -16.15 11.46
C TYR A 207 -5.43 -16.74 10.97
N GLN A 208 -5.43 -18.06 10.75
CA GLN A 208 -4.22 -18.78 10.37
C GLN A 208 -3.65 -18.29 9.02
N GLY A 209 -2.33 -18.11 8.96
CA GLY A 209 -1.62 -17.71 7.73
C GLY A 209 -1.57 -16.20 7.48
N LEU A 210 -1.87 -15.37 8.49
CA LEU A 210 -1.58 -13.94 8.47
C LEU A 210 -0.07 -13.72 8.66
N PRO A 211 0.61 -13.01 7.73
CA PRO A 211 2.06 -12.87 7.77
C PRO A 211 2.50 -11.71 8.67
N GLY A 212 3.63 -11.91 9.35
CA GLY A 212 4.34 -10.88 10.10
C GLY A 212 3.66 -10.37 11.37
N ARG A 213 4.31 -9.42 12.03
CA ARG A 213 3.91 -8.93 13.36
C ARG A 213 2.71 -7.99 13.34
N LEU A 214 2.41 -7.34 12.21
CA LEU A 214 1.33 -6.35 12.12
C LEU A 214 -0.02 -6.87 12.63
N PHE A 215 -0.38 -8.12 12.29
CA PHE A 215 -1.68 -8.68 12.67
C PHE A 215 -1.80 -9.08 14.15
N SER A 216 -0.71 -9.00 14.93
CA SER A 216 -0.80 -9.15 16.39
C SER A 216 -1.43 -7.93 17.08
N HIS A 217 -1.68 -6.85 16.32
CA HIS A 217 -2.32 -5.61 16.77
C HIS A 217 -3.79 -5.47 16.30
N LEU A 218 -4.44 -6.57 15.91
CA LEU A 218 -5.87 -6.61 15.61
C LEU A 218 -6.74 -6.71 16.87
#